data_AF-A0AAN0NFJ2-F1
#
_entry.id   AF-A0AAN0NFJ2-F1
#
_cell.length_a   1.000
_cell.length_b   1.000
_cell.length_c   1.000
_cell.angle_alpha   90.00
_cell.angle_beta   90.00
_cell.angle_gamma   90.00
#
_symmetry.space_group_name_H-M   'P 1'
#
loop_
_entity.id
_entity.type
_entity.pdbx_description
1 polymer ?
#
loop_
_entity_poly.entity_id
_entity_poly.type
_entity_poly.pdbx_seq_one_letter_code
_entity_poly.pdbx_strand_id
1 'polypeptide(L)'
;MQTRRNQEPIPLQNDTVVITEKLAILEGLSIGDPFTLQQNDVDYTFTVGGITENYVLHYVYMSDETYEAVTGKAIHPNLTLFNTDADHAMLSEKILAHDNVYSVQYMDVMQETYRESMGNFDIVVYVIVGAKIRS
;
A
#
# COMPACT_ATOMS: atom_id res chain seq x y z
N MET A 1 8.78 3.31 6.34
CA MET A 1 9.01 2.08 5.56
C MET A 1 10.13 1.31 6.22
N GLN A 2 9.95 0.02 6.42
CA GLN A 2 10.94 -0.82 7.09
C GLN A 2 10.84 -2.27 6.63
N THR A 3 11.91 -3.01 6.80
CA THR A 3 11.95 -4.45 6.51
C THR A 3 11.12 -5.23 7.52
N ARG A 4 10.44 -6.30 7.08
CA ARG A 4 9.63 -7.14 7.98
C ARG A 4 10.44 -7.83 9.07
N ARG A 5 11.58 -8.42 8.70
CA ARG A 5 12.33 -9.34 9.58
C ARG A 5 13.08 -8.64 10.71
N ASN A 6 13.74 -7.54 10.41
CA ASN A 6 14.64 -6.82 11.31
C ASN A 6 14.19 -5.38 11.58
N GLN A 7 13.07 -4.93 11.00
CA GLN A 7 12.49 -3.60 11.23
C GLN A 7 13.51 -2.48 10.90
N GLU A 8 14.37 -2.73 9.92
CA GLU A 8 15.36 -1.77 9.47
C GLU A 8 14.69 -0.72 8.57
N PRO A 9 14.91 0.58 8.81
CA PRO A 9 14.38 1.63 7.96
C PRO A 9 14.84 1.48 6.51
N ILE A 10 13.92 1.61 5.57
CA ILE A 10 14.23 1.62 4.13
C ILE A 10 14.14 3.06 3.65
N PRO A 11 15.27 3.71 3.31
CA PRO A 11 15.24 5.05 2.75
C PRO A 11 14.70 5.02 1.32
N LEU A 12 13.98 6.07 0.95
CA LEU A 12 13.60 6.29 -0.44
C LEU A 12 14.84 6.80 -1.19
N GLN A 13 15.17 6.16 -2.31
CA GLN A 13 16.28 6.55 -3.16
C GLN A 13 15.76 7.09 -4.48
N ASN A 14 16.52 8.00 -5.09
CA ASN A 14 16.27 8.38 -6.47
C ASN A 14 16.59 7.18 -7.39
N ASP A 15 15.93 7.13 -8.55
CA ASP A 15 16.07 6.13 -9.60
C ASP A 15 15.54 4.71 -9.27
N THR A 16 14.99 4.50 -8.07
CA THR A 16 14.40 3.21 -7.67
C THR A 16 13.06 3.38 -6.96
N VAL A 17 12.32 2.27 -6.84
CA VAL A 17 11.05 2.21 -6.13
C VAL A 17 11.11 1.26 -4.95
N VAL A 18 10.37 1.58 -3.89
CA VAL A 18 10.11 0.66 -2.78
C VAL A 18 8.71 0.09 -2.96
N ILE A 19 8.59 -1.23 -3.03
CA ILE A 19 7.29 -1.92 -3.16
C ILE A 19 6.92 -2.64 -1.86
N THR A 20 5.63 -2.91 -1.66
CA THR A 20 5.19 -3.71 -0.51
C THR A 20 5.55 -5.19 -0.69
N GLU A 21 5.84 -5.88 0.42
CA GLU A 21 6.20 -7.32 0.42
C GLU A 21 5.16 -8.18 -0.31
N LYS A 22 3.86 -7.89 -0.11
CA LYS A 22 2.81 -8.66 -0.78
C LYS A 22 2.81 -8.45 -2.30
N LEU A 23 3.07 -7.22 -2.76
CA LEU A 23 3.20 -6.93 -4.20
C LEU A 23 4.41 -7.67 -4.80
N ALA A 24 5.56 -7.63 -4.11
CA ALA A 24 6.75 -8.36 -4.53
C ALA A 24 6.50 -9.87 -4.66
N ILE A 25 5.79 -10.48 -3.70
CA ILE A 25 5.44 -11.91 -3.74
C ILE A 25 4.51 -12.23 -4.91
N LEU A 26 3.49 -11.40 -5.16
CA LEU A 26 2.50 -11.65 -6.22
C LEU A 26 3.13 -11.58 -7.61
N GLU A 27 4.05 -10.64 -7.81
CA GLU A 27 4.73 -10.41 -9.09
C GLU A 27 6.06 -11.16 -9.22
N GLY A 28 6.49 -11.88 -8.16
CA GLY A 28 7.76 -12.62 -8.15
C GLY A 28 9.01 -11.73 -8.21
N LEU A 29 8.94 -10.51 -7.66
CA LEU A 29 9.98 -9.49 -7.75
C LEU A 29 10.90 -9.49 -6.52
N SER A 30 12.18 -9.23 -6.78
CA SER A 30 13.24 -9.02 -5.80
C SER A 30 13.88 -7.63 -5.98
N ILE A 31 14.70 -7.22 -5.01
CA ILE A 31 15.52 -6.01 -5.15
C ILE A 31 16.45 -6.16 -6.36
N GLY A 32 16.45 -5.15 -7.23
CA GLY A 32 17.18 -5.13 -8.50
C GLY A 32 16.32 -5.51 -9.72
N ASP A 33 15.16 -6.11 -9.51
CA ASP A 33 14.29 -6.53 -10.62
C ASP A 33 13.54 -5.34 -11.24
N PRO A 34 13.18 -5.44 -12.54
CA PRO A 34 12.32 -4.47 -13.19
C PRO A 34 10.86 -4.65 -12.74
N PHE A 35 10.24 -3.56 -12.26
CA PHE A 35 8.82 -3.47 -11.96
C PHE A 35 8.13 -2.62 -13.03
N THR A 36 7.11 -3.15 -13.72
CA THR A 36 6.37 -2.40 -14.74
C THR A 36 4.98 -2.02 -14.23
N LEU A 37 4.68 -0.73 -14.24
CA LEU A 37 3.38 -0.16 -13.95
C LEU A 37 2.69 0.25 -15.26
N GLN A 38 1.55 -0.35 -15.56
CA GLN A 38 0.72 0.07 -16.69
C GLN A 38 -0.28 1.14 -16.25
N GLN A 39 -0.28 2.28 -16.92
CA GLN A 39 -1.24 3.37 -16.71
C GLN A 39 -1.68 3.94 -18.05
N ASN A 40 -3.00 3.94 -18.31
CA ASN A 40 -3.60 4.44 -19.56
C ASN A 40 -2.95 3.82 -20.81
N ASP A 41 -2.82 2.49 -20.83
CA ASP A 41 -2.18 1.71 -21.91
C ASP A 41 -0.70 2.05 -22.18
N VAL A 42 -0.05 2.76 -21.24
CA VAL A 42 1.38 3.05 -21.28
C VAL A 42 2.09 2.31 -20.15
N ASP A 43 3.15 1.60 -20.50
CA ASP A 43 3.98 0.86 -19.55
C ASP A 43 5.14 1.74 -19.07
N TYR A 44 5.29 1.83 -17.75
CA TYR A 44 6.37 2.53 -17.07
C TYR A 44 7.20 1.54 -16.27
N THR A 45 8.47 1.36 -16.63
CA THR A 45 9.36 0.40 -15.97
C THR A 45 10.28 1.11 -14.98
N PHE A 46 10.32 0.60 -13.76
CA PHE A 46 11.13 1.05 -12.64
C PHE A 46 12.04 -0.09 -12.16
N THR A 47 13.07 0.23 -11.37
CA THR A 47 13.88 -0.77 -10.67
C THR A 47 13.48 -0.85 -9.21
N VAL A 48 13.26 -2.07 -8.70
CA VAL A 48 12.96 -2.29 -7.28
C VAL A 48 14.22 -2.03 -6.45
N GLY A 49 14.21 -0.98 -5.65
CA GLY A 49 15.29 -0.62 -4.72
C GLY A 49 15.07 -1.12 -3.29
N GLY A 50 13.81 -1.43 -2.93
CA GLY A 50 13.48 -1.92 -1.60
C GLY A 50 12.14 -2.64 -1.53
N ILE A 51 11.99 -3.47 -0.51
CA ILE A 51 10.74 -4.18 -0.21
C ILE A 51 10.36 -3.89 1.24
N THR A 52 9.28 -3.14 1.45
CA THR A 52 8.78 -2.76 2.78
C THR A 52 7.67 -3.68 3.24
N GLU A 53 7.61 -3.94 4.55
CA GLU A 53 6.42 -4.49 5.17
C GLU A 53 5.25 -3.50 5.04
N ASN A 54 4.05 -4.02 4.78
CA ASN A 54 2.81 -3.26 4.78
C ASN A 54 1.62 -4.20 5.01
N TYR A 55 0.65 -3.77 5.82
CA TYR A 55 -0.47 -4.61 6.26
C TYR A 55 -1.80 -4.27 5.59
N VAL A 56 -1.87 -3.17 4.84
CA VAL A 56 -3.09 -2.65 4.20
C VAL A 56 -2.78 -2.16 2.80
N LEU A 57 -3.46 -2.68 1.78
CA LEU A 57 -3.27 -2.33 0.36
C LEU A 57 -1.86 -2.68 -0.19
N HIS A 58 -1.64 -2.34 -1.47
CA HIS A 58 -0.38 -2.49 -2.17
C HIS A 58 0.08 -1.13 -2.65
N TYR A 59 1.30 -0.76 -2.31
CA TYR A 59 1.86 0.55 -2.60
C TYR A 59 3.20 0.42 -3.31
N VAL A 60 3.46 1.40 -4.17
CA VAL A 60 4.75 1.67 -4.77
C VAL A 60 5.14 3.06 -4.29
N TYR A 61 6.26 3.15 -3.57
CA TYR A 61 6.80 4.40 -3.07
C TYR A 61 7.99 4.80 -3.95
N MET A 62 8.01 6.04 -4.41
CA MET A 62 9.09 6.59 -5.23
C MET A 62 9.24 8.08 -4.94
N SER A 63 10.44 8.62 -5.15
CA SER A 63 10.64 10.07 -5.06
C SER A 63 10.00 10.77 -6.25
N ASP A 64 9.78 12.06 -6.09
CA ASP A 64 9.23 12.89 -7.15
C ASP A 64 10.12 12.83 -8.39
N GLU A 65 11.44 12.89 -8.18
CA GLU A 65 12.45 12.78 -9.24
C GLU A 65 12.35 11.45 -10.00
N THR A 66 12.18 10.33 -9.28
CA THR A 66 12.03 9.01 -9.92
C THR A 66 10.77 8.94 -10.78
N TYR A 67 9.64 9.47 -10.28
CA TYR A 67 8.39 9.50 -11.03
C TYR A 67 8.55 10.31 -12.32
N GLU A 68 9.06 11.53 -12.21
CA GLU A 68 9.19 12.42 -13.38
C GLU A 68 10.21 11.88 -14.39
N ALA A 69 11.33 11.31 -13.94
CA ALA A 69 12.35 10.75 -14.80
C ALA A 69 11.86 9.56 -15.64
N VAL A 70 11.05 8.67 -15.05
CA VAL A 70 10.53 7.47 -15.74
C VAL A 70 9.30 7.80 -16.58
N THR A 71 8.41 8.66 -16.08
CA THR A 71 7.12 8.92 -16.74
C THR A 71 7.16 10.10 -17.71
N GLY A 72 8.12 11.02 -17.55
CA GLY A 72 8.18 12.30 -18.26
C GLY A 72 7.05 13.27 -17.90
N LYS A 73 6.26 12.98 -16.86
CA LYS A 73 5.11 13.78 -16.44
C LYS A 73 5.42 14.51 -15.15
N ALA A 74 5.01 15.77 -15.07
CA ALA A 74 5.05 16.52 -13.82
C ALA A 74 4.08 15.92 -12.79
N ILE A 75 4.45 16.02 -11.51
CA ILE A 75 3.62 15.48 -10.43
C ILE A 75 2.43 16.39 -10.17
N HIS A 76 1.26 15.77 -10.09
CA HIS A 76 0.02 16.39 -9.66
C HIS A 76 -0.53 15.61 -8.45
N PRO A 77 -0.24 16.07 -7.22
CA PRO A 77 -0.71 15.38 -6.02
C PRO A 77 -2.24 15.32 -6.00
N ASN A 78 -2.78 14.12 -5.86
CA ASN A 78 -4.22 13.86 -5.75
C ASN A 78 -4.62 13.30 -4.38
N LEU A 79 -3.66 13.25 -3.45
CA LEU A 79 -3.82 12.69 -2.11
C LEU A 79 -3.05 13.55 -1.11
N THR A 80 -3.63 13.76 0.07
CA THR A 80 -2.97 14.36 1.22
C THR A 80 -3.10 13.42 2.41
N LEU A 81 -1.97 13.09 3.03
CA LEU A 81 -1.93 12.29 4.25
C LEU A 81 -1.61 13.21 5.42
N PHE A 82 -2.34 13.04 6.52
CA PHE A 82 -2.09 13.74 7.76
C PHE A 82 -2.51 12.86 8.94
N ASN A 83 -1.84 13.05 10.08
CA ASN A 83 -2.20 12.37 11.32
C ASN A 83 -3.10 13.28 12.15
N THR A 84 -4.11 12.70 12.78
CA THR A 84 -5.07 13.41 13.60
C THR A 84 -5.71 12.46 14.61
N ASP A 85 -6.05 12.98 15.78
CA ASP A 85 -6.85 12.29 16.79
C ASP A 85 -8.30 12.80 16.80
N ALA A 86 -8.69 13.57 15.79
CA ALA A 86 -10.04 14.11 15.67
C ALA A 86 -11.05 13.00 15.32
N ASP A 87 -12.28 13.16 15.79
CA ASP A 87 -13.38 12.27 15.44
C ASP A 87 -13.59 12.19 13.92
N HIS A 88 -13.74 10.96 13.43
CA HIS A 88 -13.83 10.68 12.00
C HIS A 88 -15.06 11.34 11.34
N ALA A 89 -16.22 11.31 12.00
CA ALA A 89 -17.44 11.85 11.42
C ALA A 89 -17.34 13.38 11.30
N MET A 90 -16.91 14.06 12.37
CA MET A 90 -16.72 15.50 12.38
C MET A 90 -15.68 15.95 11.34
N LEU A 91 -14.54 15.23 11.28
CA LEU A 91 -13.47 15.57 10.34
C LEU A 91 -13.89 15.34 8.89
N SER A 92 -14.57 14.22 8.61
CA SER A 92 -15.11 13.91 7.29
C SER A 92 -16.08 14.99 6.84
N GLU A 93 -17.03 15.38 7.69
CA GLU A 93 -18.01 16.43 7.37
C GLU A 93 -17.30 17.74 6.98
N LYS A 94 -16.31 18.16 7.75
CA LYS A 94 -15.59 19.40 7.51
C LYS A 94 -14.74 19.36 6.24
N ILE A 95 -14.03 18.26 6.00
CA ILE A 95 -13.12 18.14 4.86
C ILE A 95 -13.90 17.93 3.55
N LEU A 96 -14.94 17.09 3.56
CA LEU A 96 -15.77 16.84 2.39
C LEU A 96 -16.63 18.04 1.98
N ALA A 97 -16.79 19.04 2.86
CA ALA A 97 -17.42 20.31 2.51
C ALA A 97 -16.59 21.18 1.56
N HIS A 98 -15.34 20.82 1.26
CA HIS A 98 -14.53 21.47 0.24
C HIS A 98 -14.72 20.79 -1.12
N ASP A 99 -15.12 21.56 -2.13
CA ASP A 99 -15.42 21.08 -3.50
C ASP A 99 -14.26 20.32 -4.17
N ASN A 100 -13.03 20.54 -3.72
CA ASN A 100 -11.83 19.89 -4.25
C ASN A 100 -11.48 18.57 -3.58
N VAL A 101 -12.27 18.11 -2.60
CA VAL A 101 -12.04 16.84 -1.91
C VAL A 101 -13.06 15.81 -2.34
N TYR A 102 -12.59 14.75 -3.02
CA TYR A 102 -13.46 13.67 -3.48
C TYR A 102 -13.83 12.68 -2.38
N SER A 103 -12.90 12.36 -1.48
CA SER A 103 -13.09 11.35 -0.43
C SER A 103 -12.14 11.55 0.74
N VAL A 104 -12.56 11.11 1.93
CA VAL A 104 -11.72 10.98 3.12
C VAL A 104 -11.64 9.49 3.50
N GLN A 105 -10.44 9.00 3.79
CA GLN A 105 -10.19 7.62 4.17
C GLN A 105 -9.37 7.58 5.46
N TYR A 106 -9.69 6.62 6.33
CA TYR A 106 -9.05 6.45 7.63
C TYR A 106 -8.26 5.16 7.68
N MET A 107 -6.99 5.26 8.06
CA MET A 107 -6.06 4.13 8.01
C MET A 107 -6.39 3.05 9.05
N ASP A 108 -6.86 3.44 10.22
CA ASP A 108 -7.31 2.53 11.28
C ASP A 108 -8.59 1.78 10.90
N VAL A 109 -9.58 2.45 10.28
CA VAL A 109 -10.79 1.80 9.74
C VAL A 109 -10.43 0.79 8.65
N MET A 110 -9.48 1.14 7.77
CA MET A 110 -8.97 0.18 6.77
C MET A 110 -8.27 -1.01 7.43
N GLN A 111 -7.46 -0.79 8.47
CA GLN A 111 -6.79 -1.88 9.21
C GLN A 111 -7.79 -2.80 9.90
N GLU A 112 -8.83 -2.25 10.55
CA GLU A 112 -9.88 -3.02 11.21
C GLU A 112 -10.64 -3.87 10.19
N THR A 113 -11.07 -3.27 9.08
CA THR A 113 -11.76 -3.98 7.99
C THR A 113 -10.91 -5.14 7.43
N TYR A 114 -9.61 -4.91 7.25
CA TYR A 114 -8.68 -5.97 6.81
C TYR A 114 -8.55 -7.08 7.85
N ARG A 115 -8.45 -6.74 9.14
CA ARG A 115 -8.36 -7.71 10.24
C ARG A 115 -9.62 -8.56 10.36
N GLU A 116 -10.81 -7.96 10.27
CA GLU A 116 -12.08 -8.68 10.30
C GLU A 116 -12.19 -9.65 9.12
N SER A 117 -11.81 -9.21 7.92
CA SER A 117 -11.78 -10.06 6.73
C SER A 117 -10.86 -11.28 6.91
N MET A 118 -9.69 -11.09 7.54
CA MET A 118 -8.76 -12.19 7.87
C MET A 118 -9.32 -13.11 8.96
N GLY A 119 -9.92 -12.57 10.01
CA GLY A 119 -10.56 -13.36 11.07
C GLY A 119 -11.69 -14.25 10.56
N ASN A 120 -12.42 -13.79 9.54
CA ASN A 120 -13.44 -14.58 8.86
C ASN A 120 -12.87 -15.74 8.03
N PHE A 121 -11.58 -15.74 7.66
CA PHE A 121 -10.94 -16.92 7.08
C PHE A 121 -10.47 -17.90 8.15
N ASP A 122 -10.01 -17.41 9.30
CA ASP A 122 -9.56 -18.27 10.41
C ASP A 122 -10.69 -19.20 10.87
N ILE A 123 -11.95 -18.72 10.95
CA ILE A 123 -13.09 -19.58 11.31
C ILE A 123 -13.27 -20.74 10.33
N VAL A 124 -13.05 -20.52 9.03
CA VAL A 124 -13.15 -21.56 7.99
C VAL A 124 -12.02 -22.57 8.16
N VAL A 125 -10.79 -22.12 8.43
CA VAL A 125 -9.65 -23.00 8.71
C VAL A 125 -9.93 -23.86 9.95
N TYR A 126 -10.46 -23.28 11.04
CA TYR A 126 -10.84 -24.03 12.24
C TYR A 126 -11.90 -25.11 11.94
N VAL A 127 -12.89 -24.81 11.10
CA VAL A 127 -13.92 -25.79 10.70
C VAL A 127 -13.30 -26.93 9.88
N ILE A 128 -12.42 -26.63 8.91
CA ILE A 128 -11.77 -27.65 8.08
C ILE A 128 -10.85 -28.55 8.91
N VAL A 129 -10.01 -27.97 9.76
CA VAL A 129 -9.10 -28.70 10.64
C VAL A 129 -9.89 -29.51 11.67
N GLY A 130 -10.92 -28.91 12.28
CA GLY A 130 -11.80 -29.58 13.23
C GLY A 130 -12.60 -30.73 12.61
N ALA A 131 -13.08 -30.58 11.38
CA ALA A 131 -13.76 -31.64 10.64
C ALA A 131 -12.82 -32.80 10.30
N LYS A 132 -11.57 -32.50 9.91
CA LYS A 132 -10.53 -33.50 9.62
C LYS A 132 -10.01 -34.23 10.87
N ILE A 133 -10.08 -33.62 12.04
CA ILE A 133 -9.75 -34.27 13.33
C ILE A 133 -10.90 -35.19 13.80
N ARG A 134 -12.13 -34.95 13.35
CA ARG A 134 -13.31 -35.76 13.69
C ARG A 134 -13.64 -36.86 12.65
N SER A 135 -12.88 -36.97 11.56
CA SER A 135 -12.97 -38.03 10.54
C SER A 135 -11.86 -39.05 10.68
#